data_AF-A0A431K0S4-F1
#
_entry.id   AF-A0A431K0S4-F1
#
_cell.length_a   1.000
_cell.length_b   1.000
_cell.length_c   1.000
_cell.angle_alpha   90.00
_cell.angle_beta   90.00
_cell.angle_gamma   90.00
#
_symmetry.space_group_name_H-M   'P 1'
#
loop_
_entity.id
_entity.type
_entity.pdbx_description
1 polymer ?
#
loop_
_entity_poly.entity_id
_entity_poly.type
_entity_poly.pdbx_seq_one_letter_code
_entity_poly.pdbx_strand_id
1 'polypeptide(L)'
;MSLSFFSASGKSWLVRAVWMLLLVLLIGLLWRTGAQWNEPQDHPLAKPSLSQVSSGASAAGALPPLAMASAVAQPVHVPASAPPLDNYQTLTRKPDALSEEEWQAMRAAAAQSPNPGHELARMADYVVFQKRFMQWQGGAATMDAKQRASLGQSLLDEMPTKVAQGVLAAQQAIQIQAQIVQDLEADVAKRQKWLDQERQRLPAQPEIAPAFEH
;
A
#
# COMPACT_ATOMS: atom_id res chain seq x y z
N MET A 1 -40.55 4.50 -52.88
CA MET A 1 -39.22 3.92 -52.57
C MET A 1 -38.45 4.97 -51.80
N SER A 2 -38.29 4.76 -50.49
CA SER A 2 -37.49 5.59 -49.60
C SER A 2 -36.38 4.70 -49.02
N LEU A 3 -35.14 5.17 -49.06
CA LEU A 3 -34.08 4.69 -48.19
C LEU A 3 -33.22 5.87 -47.74
N SER A 4 -33.05 5.92 -46.42
CA SER A 4 -32.41 6.94 -45.59
C SER A 4 -30.91 6.69 -45.42
N PHE A 5 -30.30 7.37 -44.42
CA PHE A 5 -28.97 7.21 -43.76
C PHE A 5 -27.96 8.31 -44.13
N PHE A 6 -27.19 8.94 -43.23
CA PHE A 6 -27.16 9.05 -41.76
C PHE A 6 -26.25 10.25 -41.39
N SER A 7 -26.42 10.75 -40.16
CA SER A 7 -25.83 11.94 -39.52
C SER A 7 -24.34 11.78 -39.12
N ALA A 8 -23.61 12.90 -38.95
CA ALA A 8 -22.60 13.05 -37.89
C ALA A 8 -22.32 14.54 -37.56
N SER A 9 -22.59 14.93 -36.31
CA SER A 9 -22.46 16.30 -35.78
C SER A 9 -21.11 16.51 -35.07
N GLY A 10 -20.27 17.42 -35.58
CA GLY A 10 -18.94 17.74 -35.03
C GLY A 10 -18.89 18.95 -34.09
N LYS A 11 -19.36 18.82 -32.84
CA LYS A 11 -19.31 19.92 -31.85
C LYS A 11 -18.95 19.54 -30.39
N SER A 12 -18.67 18.27 -30.09
CA SER A 12 -18.46 17.81 -28.71
C SER A 12 -17.00 17.76 -28.22
N TRP A 13 -16.02 18.07 -29.06
CA TRP A 13 -14.60 18.10 -28.66
C TRP A 13 -14.28 19.32 -27.80
N LEU A 14 -14.69 20.52 -28.21
CA LEU A 14 -14.27 21.77 -27.56
C LEU A 14 -14.73 21.91 -26.10
N VAL A 15 -15.90 21.36 -25.75
CA VAL A 15 -16.40 21.37 -24.37
C VAL A 15 -15.53 20.49 -23.44
N ARG A 16 -14.98 19.38 -23.94
CA ARG A 16 -14.17 18.46 -23.13
C ARG A 16 -12.77 19.03 -22.83
N ALA A 17 -12.23 19.87 -23.71
CA ALA A 17 -10.94 20.52 -23.50
C ALA A 17 -11.00 21.63 -22.44
N VAL A 18 -12.10 22.39 -22.40
CA VAL A 18 -12.29 23.45 -21.39
C VAL A 18 -12.49 22.86 -19.99
N TRP A 19 -13.17 21.71 -19.87
CA TRP A 19 -13.35 21.02 -18.58
C TRP A 19 -12.05 20.42 -18.02
N MET A 20 -11.13 19.93 -18.87
CA MET A 20 -9.82 19.42 -18.44
C MET A 20 -8.90 20.53 -17.89
N LEU A 21 -8.92 21.71 -18.50
CA LEU A 21 -8.12 22.86 -18.06
C LEU A 21 -8.59 23.41 -16.70
N LEU A 22 -9.90 23.36 -16.44
CA LEU A 22 -10.49 23.73 -15.15
C LEU A 22 -10.15 22.72 -14.03
N LEU A 23 -10.03 21.43 -14.37
CA LEU A 23 -9.65 20.38 -13.41
C LEU A 23 -8.18 20.48 -12.98
N VAL A 24 -7.27 20.82 -13.91
CA VAL A 24 -5.83 21.01 -13.62
C VAL A 24 -5.58 22.26 -12.78
N LEU A 25 -6.35 23.33 -12.97
CA LEU A 25 -6.25 24.55 -12.15
C LEU A 25 -6.80 24.37 -10.72
N LEU A 26 -7.81 23.51 -10.52
CA LEU A 26 -8.36 23.21 -9.19
C LEU A 26 -7.43 22.33 -8.33
N ILE A 27 -6.63 21.46 -8.94
CA ILE A 27 -5.66 20.60 -8.22
C ILE A 27 -4.37 21.37 -7.88
N GLY A 28 -3.96 22.33 -8.70
CA GLY A 28 -2.78 23.18 -8.43
C GLY A 28 -2.96 24.22 -7.32
N LEU A 29 -4.20 24.60 -6.99
CA LEU A 29 -4.47 25.64 -5.98
C LEU A 29 -4.58 25.11 -4.53
N LEU A 30 -4.72 23.80 -4.31
CA LEU A 30 -4.87 23.24 -2.96
C LEU A 30 -3.56 22.85 -2.26
N TRP A 31 -2.41 22.92 -2.95
CA TRP A 31 -1.08 22.69 -2.32
C TRP A 31 -0.27 23.98 -2.13
N ARG A 32 -0.87 25.16 -2.37
CA ARG A 32 -0.18 26.46 -2.28
C ARG A 32 -0.65 27.33 -1.10
N THR A 33 -1.46 26.80 -0.19
CA THR A 33 -1.86 27.50 1.03
C THR A 33 -1.69 26.63 2.28
N GLY A 34 -0.53 25.97 2.38
CA GLY A 34 0.01 25.58 3.68
C GLY A 34 0.54 26.84 4.37
N ALA A 35 -0.30 27.42 5.21
CA ALA A 35 -0.01 28.59 6.02
C ALA A 35 1.28 28.41 6.83
N GLN A 36 2.30 29.14 6.40
CA GLN A 36 3.42 29.61 7.18
C GLN A 36 2.96 30.26 8.49
N TRP A 37 3.07 29.52 9.60
CA TRP A 37 3.15 30.13 10.93
C TRP A 37 4.48 29.69 11.52
N ASN A 38 5.52 30.48 11.26
CA ASN A 38 6.68 30.53 12.12
C ASN A 38 7.32 31.92 12.00
N GLU A 39 7.29 32.65 13.11
CA GLU A 39 7.84 33.98 13.32
C GLU A 39 9.25 34.18 12.72
N PRO A 40 9.58 35.39 12.19
CA PRO A 40 10.95 35.78 11.95
C PRO A 40 11.64 36.07 13.29
N GLN A 41 12.49 35.15 13.74
CA GLN A 41 13.49 35.42 14.77
C GLN A 41 14.66 36.18 14.11
N ASP A 42 14.75 37.47 14.38
CA ASP A 42 15.93 38.29 14.08
C ASP A 42 17.12 37.83 14.92
N HIS A 43 18.04 37.02 14.38
CA HIS A 43 19.40 36.90 14.94
C HIS A 43 20.48 36.67 13.86
N PRO A 44 21.65 37.34 13.96
CA PRO A 44 22.59 37.52 12.86
C PRO A 44 23.61 36.38 12.69
N LEU A 45 24.03 36.18 11.43
CA LEU A 45 25.30 35.61 10.94
C LEU A 45 26.01 34.54 11.80
N ALA A 46 25.75 33.26 11.52
CA ALA A 46 26.70 32.19 11.79
C ALA A 46 26.61 31.10 10.70
N LYS A 47 27.77 30.75 10.15
CA LYS A 47 27.98 29.80 9.07
C LYS A 47 27.53 28.40 9.53
N PRO A 48 26.67 27.67 8.82
CA PRO A 48 26.37 26.30 9.21
C PRO A 48 27.54 25.38 8.86
N SER A 49 28.30 25.02 9.89
CA SER A 49 29.21 23.88 9.91
C SER A 49 28.44 22.58 9.64
N LEU A 50 28.92 21.83 8.65
CA LEU A 50 28.56 20.43 8.45
C LEU A 50 29.05 19.63 9.66
N SER A 51 28.16 19.30 10.60
CA SER A 51 28.22 18.07 11.41
C SER A 51 26.97 17.91 12.27
N GLN A 52 26.36 16.73 12.12
CA GLN A 52 25.77 15.95 13.21
C GLN A 52 24.35 16.31 13.67
N VAL A 53 23.37 15.58 13.12
CA VAL A 53 22.23 15.08 13.90
C VAL A 53 22.10 13.58 13.66
N SER A 54 22.71 12.86 14.60
CA SER A 54 22.23 11.64 15.25
C SER A 54 21.37 10.66 14.46
N SER A 55 22.04 9.59 14.01
CA SER A 55 21.51 8.23 14.05
C SER A 55 20.99 7.93 15.46
N GLY A 56 19.67 7.87 15.60
CA GLY A 56 18.98 7.66 16.86
C GLY A 56 17.60 7.07 16.66
N ALA A 57 17.52 5.95 15.97
CA ALA A 57 16.39 5.03 16.04
C ALA A 57 16.92 3.62 15.85
N SER A 58 17.25 2.96 16.96
CA SER A 58 17.58 1.54 16.98
C SER A 58 16.47 0.77 17.65
N ALA A 59 16.21 -0.42 17.09
CA ALA A 59 15.52 -1.58 17.65
C ALA A 59 13.98 -1.64 17.61
N ALA A 60 13.46 -2.06 16.46
CA ALA A 60 12.51 -3.17 16.38
C ALA A 60 12.62 -3.85 15.00
N GLY A 61 13.37 -4.95 14.89
CA GLY A 61 13.29 -5.93 13.80
C GLY A 61 13.18 -5.40 12.36
N ALA A 62 13.90 -4.33 12.01
CA ALA A 62 13.83 -3.72 10.70
C ALA A 62 14.81 -4.42 9.75
N LEU A 63 14.27 -5.22 8.84
CA LEU A 63 14.95 -5.65 7.62
C LEU A 63 15.52 -4.42 6.88
N PRO A 64 16.61 -4.56 6.10
CA PRO A 64 17.08 -3.47 5.26
C PRO A 64 15.97 -3.08 4.26
N PRO A 65 15.45 -1.83 4.30
CA PRO A 65 14.30 -1.40 3.52
C PRO A 65 14.50 -1.54 2.00
N LEU A 66 15.75 -1.57 1.54
CA LEU A 66 16.11 -1.71 0.13
C LEU A 66 15.73 -3.07 -0.47
N ALA A 67 15.89 -4.18 0.26
CA ALA A 67 15.60 -5.51 -0.29
C ALA A 67 14.10 -5.71 -0.53
N MET A 68 13.27 -5.20 0.39
CA MET A 68 11.82 -5.24 0.22
C MET A 68 11.34 -4.23 -0.83
N ALA A 69 11.96 -3.05 -0.91
CA ALA A 69 11.63 -2.06 -1.93
C ALA A 69 11.88 -2.58 -3.37
N SER A 70 13.00 -3.29 -3.60
CA SER A 70 13.27 -3.91 -4.90
C SER A 70 12.32 -5.06 -5.22
N ALA A 71 11.93 -5.87 -4.24
CA ALA A 71 10.99 -6.98 -4.45
C ALA A 71 9.54 -6.52 -4.72
N VAL A 72 9.17 -5.33 -4.25
CA VAL A 72 7.85 -4.75 -4.52
C VAL A 72 7.83 -4.03 -5.87
N ALA A 73 8.99 -3.55 -6.36
CA ALA A 73 9.10 -2.78 -7.59
C ALA A 73 9.00 -3.60 -8.89
N GLN A 74 9.16 -4.92 -8.86
CA GLN A 74 9.05 -5.75 -10.06
C GLN A 74 7.58 -6.08 -10.38
N PRO A 75 7.10 -5.81 -11.61
CA PRO A 75 5.73 -6.07 -12.02
C PRO A 75 5.53 -7.57 -12.29
N VAL A 76 5.49 -8.38 -11.24
CA VAL A 76 4.97 -9.75 -11.34
C VAL A 76 3.47 -9.68 -11.15
N HIS A 77 2.71 -10.09 -12.17
CA HIS A 77 1.26 -10.18 -12.06
C HIS A 77 0.92 -11.29 -11.07
N VAL A 78 0.35 -10.92 -9.92
CA VAL A 78 -0.13 -11.89 -8.95
C VAL A 78 -1.55 -12.27 -9.36
N PRO A 79 -1.89 -13.56 -9.56
CA PRO A 79 -3.27 -13.92 -9.81
C PRO A 79 -4.13 -13.44 -8.63
N ALA A 80 -5.28 -12.83 -8.92
CA ALA A 80 -6.20 -12.32 -7.88
C ALA A 80 -6.62 -13.42 -6.87
N SER A 81 -6.59 -14.67 -7.33
CA SER A 81 -6.89 -15.90 -6.58
C SER A 81 -5.68 -16.54 -5.88
N ALA A 82 -4.53 -15.87 -5.80
CA ALA A 82 -3.41 -16.38 -5.02
C ALA A 82 -3.89 -16.61 -3.57
N PRO A 83 -3.82 -17.86 -3.06
CA PRO A 83 -4.33 -18.15 -1.73
C PRO A 83 -3.54 -17.35 -0.69
N PRO A 84 -4.21 -16.85 0.36
CA PRO A 84 -3.51 -16.34 1.52
C PRO A 84 -2.51 -17.39 2.03
N LEU A 85 -1.31 -16.96 2.42
CA LEU A 85 -0.31 -17.87 2.95
C LEU A 85 -0.66 -18.19 4.40
N ASP A 86 -1.65 -19.07 4.60
CA ASP A 86 -2.27 -19.35 5.90
C ASP A 86 -1.32 -20.04 6.90
N ASN A 87 -0.17 -20.55 6.46
CA ASN A 87 0.79 -21.27 7.30
C ASN A 87 2.23 -20.80 7.09
N TYR A 88 2.61 -19.77 7.85
CA TYR A 88 3.96 -19.21 7.91
C TYR A 88 5.03 -20.21 8.39
N GLN A 89 4.62 -21.29 9.08
CA GLN A 89 5.56 -22.26 9.68
C GLN A 89 6.15 -23.25 8.65
N THR A 90 5.60 -23.31 7.43
CA THR A 90 6.01 -24.28 6.41
C THR A 90 6.00 -23.69 5.01
N LEU A 91 6.59 -22.51 4.82
CA LEU A 91 6.94 -22.05 3.47
C LEU A 91 8.14 -22.84 2.95
N THR A 92 7.89 -24.08 2.56
CA THR A 92 8.90 -25.01 2.00
C THR A 92 9.22 -24.69 0.53
N ARG A 93 8.37 -23.91 -0.14
CA ARG A 93 8.50 -23.54 -1.56
C ARG A 93 8.33 -22.04 -1.76
N LYS A 94 9.10 -21.48 -2.70
CA LYS A 94 8.94 -20.11 -3.21
C LYS A 94 7.53 -19.87 -3.76
N PRO A 95 6.81 -18.83 -3.30
CA PRO A 95 5.57 -18.38 -3.93
C PRO A 95 5.73 -18.04 -5.42
N ASP A 96 4.72 -18.33 -6.24
CA ASP A 96 4.76 -18.06 -7.69
C ASP A 96 4.84 -16.56 -8.01
N ALA A 97 4.33 -15.73 -7.11
CA ALA A 97 4.35 -14.27 -7.19
C ALA A 97 5.75 -13.64 -6.98
N LEU A 98 6.76 -14.45 -6.63
CA LEU A 98 8.11 -13.99 -6.35
C LEU A 98 9.09 -14.47 -7.41
N SER A 99 9.97 -13.58 -7.86
CA SER A 99 11.10 -13.98 -8.70
C SER A 99 12.10 -14.80 -7.89
N GLU A 100 13.00 -15.52 -8.59
CA GLU A 100 14.03 -16.29 -7.91
C GLU A 100 14.97 -15.35 -7.14
N GLU A 101 15.33 -14.21 -7.73
CA GLU A 101 16.18 -13.20 -7.11
C GLU A 101 15.55 -12.63 -5.84
N GLU A 102 14.26 -12.30 -5.87
CA GLU A 102 13.52 -11.81 -4.70
C GLU A 102 13.50 -12.85 -3.58
N TRP A 103 13.24 -14.11 -3.93
CA TRP A 103 13.25 -15.21 -2.98
C TRP A 103 14.62 -15.41 -2.34
N GLN A 104 15.69 -15.40 -3.13
CA GLN A 104 17.06 -15.54 -2.64
C GLN A 104 17.44 -14.40 -1.69
N ALA A 105 17.11 -13.16 -2.05
CA ALA A 105 17.36 -12.00 -1.20
C ALA A 105 16.61 -12.12 0.14
N MET A 106 15.37 -12.59 0.13
CA MET A 106 14.60 -12.81 1.37
C MET A 106 15.19 -13.93 2.22
N ARG A 107 15.64 -15.05 1.62
CA ARG A 107 16.33 -16.13 2.37
C ARG A 107 17.59 -15.62 3.05
N ALA A 108 18.40 -14.82 2.33
CA ALA A 108 19.63 -14.26 2.87
C ALA A 108 19.36 -13.30 4.04
N ALA A 109 18.33 -12.46 3.93
CA ALA A 109 17.93 -11.56 5.02
C ALA A 109 17.36 -12.31 6.22
N ALA A 110 16.48 -13.29 5.99
CA ALA A 110 15.84 -14.08 7.05
C ALA A 110 16.84 -14.91 7.86
N ALA A 111 17.96 -15.34 7.27
CA ALA A 111 19.02 -16.08 7.95
C ALA A 111 19.65 -15.32 9.14
N GLN A 112 19.46 -14.00 9.22
CA GLN A 112 19.95 -13.17 10.32
C GLN A 112 18.97 -13.11 11.51
N SER A 113 17.76 -13.68 11.36
CA SER A 113 16.74 -13.70 12.41
C SER A 113 16.94 -14.90 13.36
N PRO A 114 16.59 -14.78 14.65
CA PRO A 114 16.53 -15.92 15.57
C PRO A 114 15.61 -17.06 15.11
N ASN A 115 14.62 -16.74 14.26
CA ASN A 115 13.76 -17.73 13.62
C ASN A 115 13.69 -17.48 12.10
N PRO A 116 14.66 -18.00 11.32
CA PRO A 116 14.76 -17.73 9.89
C PRO A 116 13.56 -18.20 9.07
N GLY A 117 12.98 -19.36 9.43
CA GLY A 117 11.83 -19.90 8.71
C GLY A 117 10.59 -19.01 8.86
N HIS A 118 10.29 -18.61 10.09
CA HIS A 118 9.21 -17.69 10.38
C HIS A 118 9.42 -16.32 9.70
N GLU A 119 10.64 -15.79 9.74
CA GLU A 119 10.93 -14.49 9.14
C GLU A 119 10.82 -14.51 7.62
N LEU A 120 11.37 -15.54 6.96
CA LEU A 120 11.23 -15.72 5.52
C LEU A 120 9.77 -15.77 5.11
N ALA A 121 8.95 -16.48 5.88
CA ALA A 121 7.52 -16.58 5.62
C ALA A 121 6.79 -15.25 5.75
N ARG A 122 7.06 -14.50 6.83
CA ARG A 122 6.50 -13.17 7.06
C ARG A 122 6.88 -12.21 5.93
N MET A 123 8.15 -12.22 5.50
CA MET A 123 8.65 -11.40 4.40
C MET A 123 7.96 -11.73 3.08
N ALA A 124 7.87 -13.01 2.75
CA ALA A 124 7.24 -13.45 1.51
C ALA A 124 5.76 -13.06 1.46
N ASP A 125 5.02 -13.27 2.56
CA ASP A 125 3.60 -12.91 2.63
C ASP A 125 3.38 -11.40 2.56
N TYR A 126 4.25 -10.61 3.18
CA TYR A 126 4.23 -9.15 3.06
C TYR A 126 4.42 -8.72 1.60
N VAL A 127 5.41 -9.27 0.89
CA VAL A 127 5.65 -8.90 -0.53
C VAL A 127 4.48 -9.31 -1.41
N VAL A 128 3.95 -10.52 -1.24
CA VAL A 128 2.79 -10.98 -2.03
C VAL A 128 1.59 -10.08 -1.80
N PHE A 129 1.31 -9.72 -0.55
CA PHE A 129 0.24 -8.77 -0.22
C PHE A 129 0.48 -7.41 -0.87
N GLN A 130 1.69 -6.86 -0.78
CA GLN A 130 2.02 -5.57 -1.38
C GLN A 130 1.86 -5.57 -2.90
N LYS A 131 2.29 -6.63 -3.58
CA LYS A 131 2.10 -6.77 -5.04
C LYS A 131 0.61 -6.82 -5.42
N ARG A 132 -0.22 -7.54 -4.66
CA ARG A 132 -1.68 -7.56 -4.87
C ARG A 132 -2.31 -6.21 -4.59
N PHE A 133 -1.86 -5.49 -3.58
CA PHE A 133 -2.32 -4.15 -3.30
C PHE A 133 -1.93 -3.16 -4.41
N MET A 134 -0.71 -3.24 -4.95
CA MET A 134 -0.29 -2.45 -6.11
C MET A 134 -1.10 -2.79 -7.37
N GLN A 135 -1.35 -4.08 -7.61
CA GLN A 135 -2.19 -4.52 -8.72
C GLN A 135 -3.59 -3.92 -8.59
N TRP A 136 -4.15 -3.94 -7.38
CA TRP A 136 -5.41 -3.28 -7.06
C TRP A 136 -5.30 -1.76 -7.27
N GLN A 137 -4.24 -1.07 -6.86
CA GLN A 137 -4.08 0.36 -7.10
C GLN A 137 -3.94 0.74 -8.59
N GLY A 138 -3.52 -0.19 -9.45
CA GLY A 138 -3.28 0.02 -10.88
C GLY A 138 -4.47 0.48 -11.73
N GLY A 139 -5.69 0.49 -11.17
CA GLY A 139 -6.85 1.09 -11.83
C GLY A 139 -7.46 0.24 -12.94
N ALA A 140 -8.25 0.90 -13.80
CA ALA A 140 -8.84 0.29 -14.98
C ALA A 140 -7.79 -0.17 -16.03
N ALA A 141 -6.54 0.27 -15.89
CA ALA A 141 -5.44 -0.13 -16.77
C ALA A 141 -5.05 -1.60 -16.57
N THR A 142 -5.31 -2.18 -15.40
CA THR A 142 -4.91 -3.54 -15.03
C THR A 142 -6.09 -4.49 -14.83
N MET A 143 -7.28 -3.98 -14.54
CA MET A 143 -8.44 -4.79 -14.17
C MET A 143 -9.77 -4.06 -14.41
N ASP A 144 -10.83 -4.81 -14.71
CA ASP A 144 -12.19 -4.25 -14.76
C ASP A 144 -12.74 -3.92 -13.36
N ALA A 145 -13.86 -3.20 -13.29
CA ALA A 145 -14.45 -2.75 -12.02
C ALA A 145 -14.86 -3.91 -11.10
N LYS A 146 -15.30 -5.06 -11.66
CA LYS A 146 -15.71 -6.23 -10.87
C LYS A 146 -14.50 -6.95 -10.30
N GLN A 147 -13.46 -7.13 -11.10
CA GLN A 147 -12.18 -7.70 -10.68
C GLN A 147 -11.53 -6.84 -9.59
N ARG A 148 -11.56 -5.52 -9.77
CA ARG A 148 -11.08 -4.56 -8.78
C ARG A 148 -11.83 -4.64 -7.46
N ALA A 149 -13.17 -4.68 -7.52
CA ALA A 149 -13.99 -4.83 -6.32
C ALA A 149 -13.71 -6.16 -5.60
N SER A 150 -13.60 -7.25 -6.35
CA SER A 150 -13.28 -8.57 -5.80
C SER A 150 -11.90 -8.61 -5.14
N LEU A 151 -10.88 -8.01 -5.75
CA LEU A 151 -9.53 -7.97 -5.18
C LEU A 151 -9.48 -7.07 -3.95
N GLY A 152 -10.14 -5.91 -3.99
CA GLY A 152 -10.26 -5.01 -2.84
C GLY A 152 -10.90 -5.71 -1.63
N GLN A 153 -12.01 -6.44 -1.86
CA GLN A 153 -12.66 -7.22 -0.81
C GLN A 153 -11.73 -8.31 -0.23
N SER A 154 -11.06 -9.08 -1.08
CA SER A 154 -10.08 -10.09 -0.63
C SER A 154 -8.98 -9.47 0.23
N LEU A 155 -8.44 -8.31 -0.18
CA LEU A 155 -7.41 -7.61 0.59
C LEU A 155 -7.92 -7.17 1.95
N LEU A 156 -9.16 -6.67 2.06
CA LEU A 156 -9.79 -6.33 3.34
C LEU A 156 -9.93 -7.56 4.24
N ASP A 157 -10.38 -8.68 3.69
CA ASP A 157 -10.63 -9.90 4.45
C ASP A 157 -9.36 -10.55 5.02
N GLU A 158 -8.22 -10.34 4.37
CA GLU A 158 -6.92 -10.85 4.81
C GLU A 158 -6.24 -10.00 5.90
N MET A 159 -6.59 -8.72 6.02
CA MET A 159 -5.88 -7.79 6.91
C MET A 159 -5.88 -8.21 8.38
N PRO A 160 -6.99 -8.66 8.99
CA PRO A 160 -6.99 -9.07 10.39
C PRO A 160 -5.94 -10.15 10.67
N THR A 161 -5.86 -11.17 9.82
CA THR A 161 -4.89 -12.26 9.94
C THR A 161 -3.46 -11.75 9.76
N LYS A 162 -3.21 -10.90 8.77
CA LYS A 162 -1.87 -10.33 8.52
C LYS A 162 -1.39 -9.44 9.67
N VAL A 163 -2.28 -8.71 10.33
CA VAL A 163 -1.95 -7.94 11.54
C VAL A 163 -1.70 -8.87 12.72
N ALA A 164 -2.53 -9.90 12.93
CA ALA A 164 -2.34 -10.89 13.99
C ALA A 164 -0.97 -11.59 13.90
N GLN A 165 -0.54 -11.89 12.68
CA GLN A 165 0.72 -12.58 12.38
C GLN A 165 1.95 -11.64 12.34
N GLY A 166 1.76 -10.33 12.53
CA GLY A 166 2.84 -9.35 12.43
C GLY A 166 3.41 -9.16 11.02
N VAL A 167 2.69 -9.62 9.99
CA VAL A 167 3.01 -9.39 8.56
C VAL A 167 2.74 -7.94 8.20
N LEU A 168 1.65 -7.37 8.72
CA LEU A 168 1.29 -5.96 8.56
C LEU A 168 1.22 -5.25 9.91
N ALA A 169 1.70 -4.00 9.96
CA ALA A 169 1.46 -3.14 11.10
C ALA A 169 -0.01 -2.68 11.12
N ALA A 170 -0.62 -2.59 12.32
CA ALA A 170 -2.02 -2.19 12.46
C ALA A 170 -2.31 -0.82 11.80
N GLN A 171 -1.43 0.15 11.99
CA GLN A 171 -1.59 1.48 11.38
C GLN A 171 -1.50 1.44 9.85
N GLN A 172 -0.66 0.57 9.29
CA GLN A 172 -0.58 0.36 7.85
C GLN A 172 -1.87 -0.26 7.32
N ALA A 173 -2.40 -1.29 8.01
CA ALA A 173 -3.67 -1.90 7.65
C ALA A 173 -4.81 -0.87 7.64
N ILE A 174 -4.91 0.02 8.64
CA ILE A 174 -5.92 1.10 8.69
C ILE A 174 -5.83 2.02 7.45
N GLN A 175 -4.63 2.37 7.01
CA GLN A 175 -4.45 3.21 5.81
C GLN A 175 -4.89 2.49 4.54
N ILE A 176 -4.61 1.19 4.43
CA ILE A 176 -5.00 0.38 3.28
C ILE A 176 -6.53 0.17 3.27
N GLN A 177 -7.15 -0.11 4.42
CA GLN A 177 -8.61 -0.19 4.56
C GLN A 177 -9.28 1.11 4.09
N ALA A 178 -8.76 2.27 4.52
CA ALA A 178 -9.27 3.56 4.11
C ALA A 178 -9.29 3.73 2.57
N GLN A 179 -8.19 3.37 1.91
CA GLN A 179 -8.07 3.48 0.46
C GLN A 179 -9.04 2.54 -0.25
N ILE A 180 -9.13 1.28 0.19
CA ILE A 180 -10.01 0.28 -0.44
C ILE A 180 -11.47 0.66 -0.27
N VAL A 181 -11.92 0.94 0.95
CA VAL A 181 -13.33 1.28 1.21
C VAL A 181 -13.71 2.58 0.48
N GLN A 182 -12.79 3.54 0.35
CA GLN A 182 -13.04 4.76 -0.42
C GLN A 182 -13.31 4.51 -1.91
N ASP A 183 -12.64 3.52 -2.50
CA ASP A 183 -12.81 3.13 -3.90
C ASP A 183 -14.09 2.29 -4.12
N LEU A 184 -14.45 1.45 -3.13
CA LEU A 184 -15.60 0.54 -3.22
C LEU A 184 -16.95 1.17 -2.85
N GLU A 185 -16.96 2.18 -1.97
CA GLU A 185 -18.18 2.82 -1.48
C GLU A 185 -18.17 4.33 -1.74
N ALA A 186 -19.10 4.77 -2.59
CA ALA A 186 -19.26 6.17 -2.99
C ALA A 186 -19.96 7.01 -1.90
N ASP A 187 -20.87 6.40 -1.13
CA ASP A 187 -21.61 7.07 -0.07
C ASP A 187 -20.73 7.29 1.18
N VAL A 188 -20.57 8.56 1.57
CA VAL A 188 -19.68 8.95 2.68
C VAL A 188 -20.14 8.36 4.02
N ALA A 189 -21.44 8.31 4.29
CA ALA A 189 -21.97 7.80 5.55
C ALA A 189 -21.80 6.28 5.64
N LYS A 190 -22.06 5.56 4.54
CA LYS A 190 -21.80 4.11 4.46
C LYS A 190 -20.31 3.79 4.57
N ARG A 191 -19.46 4.57 3.89
CA ARG A 191 -18.00 4.43 3.96
C ARG A 191 -17.50 4.56 5.40
N GLN A 192 -17.94 5.59 6.13
CA GLN A 192 -17.50 5.79 7.51
C GLN A 192 -17.90 4.61 8.40
N LYS A 193 -19.15 4.15 8.28
CA LYS A 193 -19.64 2.98 9.01
C LYS A 193 -18.84 1.71 8.70
N TRP A 194 -18.50 1.49 7.44
CA TRP A 194 -17.70 0.33 7.04
C TRP A 194 -16.26 0.43 7.58
N LEU A 195 -15.64 1.62 7.52
CA LEU A 195 -14.31 1.82 8.11
C LEU A 195 -14.26 1.54 9.61
N ASP A 196 -15.30 1.94 10.34
CA ASP A 196 -15.39 1.65 11.77
C ASP A 196 -15.52 0.14 12.04
N GLN A 197 -16.27 -0.59 11.21
CA GLN A 197 -16.37 -2.05 11.28
C GLN A 197 -15.03 -2.73 10.97
N GLU A 198 -14.34 -2.30 9.91
CA GLU A 198 -13.05 -2.86 9.52
C GLU A 198 -11.96 -2.61 10.57
N ARG A 199 -11.99 -1.46 11.25
CA ARG A 199 -11.08 -1.15 12.35
C ARG A 199 -11.30 -2.05 13.57
N GLN A 200 -12.56 -2.40 13.85
CA GLN A 200 -12.90 -3.32 14.94
C GLN A 200 -12.48 -4.77 14.66
N ARG A 201 -12.33 -5.15 13.38
CA ARG A 201 -11.83 -6.48 12.98
C ARG A 201 -10.32 -6.64 13.20
N LEU A 202 -9.56 -5.55 13.28
CA LEU A 202 -8.12 -5.62 13.47
C LEU A 202 -7.79 -6.01 14.93
N PRO A 203 -6.93 -7.02 15.15
CA PRO A 203 -6.50 -7.36 16.49
C PRO A 203 -5.65 -6.21 17.08
N ALA A 204 -5.66 -6.10 18.40
CA ALA A 204 -4.62 -5.33 19.08
C ALA A 204 -3.25 -5.85 18.63
N GLN A 205 -2.33 -4.93 18.34
CA GLN A 205 -1.01 -5.29 17.85
C GLN A 205 -0.38 -6.26 18.85
N PRO A 206 0.14 -7.42 18.42
CA PRO A 206 0.79 -8.34 19.35
C PRO A 206 1.94 -7.56 20.01
N GLU A 207 1.78 -7.29 21.29
CA GLU A 207 2.86 -6.79 22.13
C GLU A 207 3.96 -7.85 22.00
N ILE A 208 5.10 -7.47 21.41
CA ILE A 208 6.25 -8.36 21.36
C ILE A 208 6.61 -8.58 22.82
N ALA A 209 6.16 -9.70 23.39
CA ALA A 209 6.46 -10.06 24.76
C ALA A 209 7.98 -9.95 24.89
N PRO A 210 8.48 -9.08 25.78
CA PRO A 210 9.91 -8.90 25.89
C PRO A 210 10.50 -10.26 26.27
N ALA A 211 11.48 -10.70 25.48
CA ALA A 211 12.24 -11.91 25.74
C ALA A 211 13.05 -11.69 27.03
N PHE A 212 12.41 -11.85 28.18
CA PHE A 212 13.08 -11.90 29.47
C PHE A 212 13.30 -13.38 29.83
N GLU A 213 14.55 -13.78 29.62
CA GLU A 213 15.41 -14.58 30.49
C GLU A 213 14.76 -15.68 31.35
N HIS A 214 15.12 -16.93 31.07
CA HIS A 214 15.58 -17.92 32.07
C HIS A 214 16.51 -18.95 31.42
#